data_AF-A0A292S4T2-F1
#
_entry.id   AF-A0A292S4T2-F1
#
_cell.length_a   1.000
_cell.length_b   1.000
_cell.length_c   1.000
_cell.angle_alpha   90.00
_cell.angle_beta   90.00
_cell.angle_gamma   90.00
#
_symmetry.space_group_name_H-M   'P 1'
#
loop_
_entity.id
_entity.type
_entity.pdbx_description
1 polymer ?
#
loop_
_entity_poly.entity_id
_entity_poly.type
_entity_poly.pdbx_seq_one_letter_code
_entity_poly.pdbx_strand_id
1 'polypeptide(L)'
;MSTIKENNKHCINSFQINKYNKFFIMIKQDLDKYVGLTYNINKDFIMEKQIIYYYTQEGKCPYKDWFNNLDTSIQLRIDKRVEKLRAGLYGDNKPLQKSELSELRMDFGAGYRIYYYDLGTTVVLFIAGSNKKDQKKTIQQANIYFDDYIERTK
;
A
#
# COMPACT_ATOMS: atom_id res chain seq x y z
N MET A 1 -12.42 38.00 -36.80
CA MET A 1 -13.63 38.04 -35.95
C MET A 1 -13.84 36.64 -35.35
N SER A 2 -13.72 36.50 -34.02
CA SER A 2 -14.28 35.47 -33.09
C SER A 2 -14.29 33.98 -33.51
N THR A 3 -13.51 33.06 -32.90
CA THR A 3 -13.63 32.38 -31.58
C THR A 3 -14.94 31.60 -31.35
N ILE A 4 -14.86 30.27 -31.11
CA ILE A 4 -15.36 29.50 -29.93
C ILE A 4 -14.91 28.02 -30.01
N LYS A 5 -14.57 27.47 -28.83
CA LYS A 5 -14.10 26.12 -28.48
C LYS A 5 -15.24 25.09 -28.51
N GLU A 6 -14.94 23.80 -28.63
CA GLU A 6 -15.11 22.83 -27.53
C GLU A 6 -14.64 21.40 -27.85
N ASN A 7 -14.15 20.76 -26.79
CA ASN A 7 -13.58 19.42 -26.71
C ASN A 7 -14.65 18.33 -26.85
N ASN A 8 -14.28 17.15 -27.36
CA ASN A 8 -14.83 15.90 -26.83
C ASN A 8 -13.80 14.78 -26.85
N LYS A 9 -13.40 14.38 -25.64
CA LYS A 9 -12.66 13.16 -25.32
C LYS A 9 -13.66 11.99 -25.19
N HIS A 10 -13.12 10.78 -25.40
CA HIS A 10 -13.56 9.46 -24.92
C HIS A 10 -14.03 8.49 -26.02
N CYS A 11 -13.05 7.79 -26.59
CA CYS A 11 -13.20 6.43 -27.06
C CYS A 11 -12.20 5.55 -26.32
N ILE A 12 -12.69 4.66 -25.45
CA ILE A 12 -12.10 3.31 -25.32
C ILE A 12 -13.19 2.32 -24.89
N ASN A 13 -13.19 1.23 -25.63
CA ASN A 13 -14.20 0.19 -25.77
C ASN A 13 -14.46 -0.64 -24.51
N SER A 14 -15.74 -1.05 -24.42
CA SER A 14 -16.24 -2.25 -23.77
C SER A 14 -15.46 -3.52 -24.16
N PHE A 15 -15.00 -4.32 -23.20
CA PHE A 15 -15.09 -5.79 -23.25
C PHE A 15 -14.81 -6.38 -21.86
N GLN A 16 -15.68 -7.29 -21.42
CA GLN A 16 -15.72 -8.02 -20.13
C GLN A 16 -16.19 -7.25 -18.87
N ILE A 17 -17.45 -6.83 -18.89
CA ILE A 17 -18.24 -6.71 -17.66
C ILE A 17 -18.55 -8.15 -17.20
N ASN A 18 -17.77 -8.60 -16.22
CA ASN A 18 -17.78 -9.95 -15.67
C ASN A 18 -19.19 -10.43 -15.27
N LYS A 19 -19.48 -11.73 -15.45
CA LYS A 19 -20.73 -12.45 -15.10
C LYS A 19 -21.24 -12.15 -13.68
N TYR A 20 -20.34 -11.77 -12.77
CA TYR A 20 -20.67 -11.34 -11.41
C TYR A 20 -21.46 -10.01 -11.34
N ASN A 21 -21.30 -9.09 -12.30
CA ASN A 21 -22.00 -7.81 -12.30
C ASN A 21 -23.51 -7.94 -12.56
N LYS A 22 -23.93 -8.92 -13.38
CA LYS A 22 -25.36 -9.15 -13.62
C LYS A 22 -26.03 -9.84 -12.43
N PHE A 23 -25.30 -10.73 -11.75
CA PHE A 23 -25.75 -11.32 -10.49
C PHE A 23 -25.92 -10.22 -9.43
N PHE A 24 -24.93 -9.32 -9.31
CA PHE A 24 -24.93 -8.21 -8.34
C PHE A 24 -26.10 -7.22 -8.51
N ILE A 25 -26.49 -6.90 -9.75
CA ILE A 25 -27.65 -6.03 -10.01
C ILE A 25 -28.98 -6.71 -9.62
N MET A 26 -29.07 -8.03 -9.82
CA MET A 26 -30.27 -8.81 -9.55
C MET A 26 -30.52 -8.96 -8.04
N ILE A 27 -29.49 -9.15 -7.22
CA ILE A 27 -29.66 -9.22 -5.74
C ILE A 27 -30.01 -7.84 -5.14
N LYS A 28 -29.55 -6.75 -5.77
CA LYS A 28 -29.76 -5.39 -5.26
C LYS A 28 -31.24 -4.95 -5.30
N GLN A 29 -31.96 -5.32 -6.36
CA GLN A 29 -33.38 -4.98 -6.51
C GLN A 29 -34.27 -5.69 -5.49
N ASP A 30 -33.89 -6.90 -5.07
CA ASP A 30 -34.66 -7.67 -4.07
C ASP A 30 -34.29 -7.31 -2.62
N LEU A 31 -33.06 -6.88 -2.35
CA LEU A 31 -32.60 -6.52 -1.01
C LEU A 31 -33.15 -5.18 -0.49
N ASP A 32 -33.37 -4.20 -1.38
CA ASP A 32 -33.93 -2.89 -1.03
C ASP A 32 -35.36 -2.99 -0.45
N LYS A 33 -36.04 -4.13 -0.64
CA LYS A 33 -37.40 -4.38 -0.15
C LYS A 33 -37.47 -4.97 1.26
N TYR A 34 -36.42 -5.66 1.71
CA TYR A 34 -36.48 -6.49 2.94
C TYR A 34 -35.84 -5.85 4.16
N VAL A 35 -34.96 -4.86 4.01
CA VAL A 35 -34.21 -4.34 5.15
C VAL A 35 -34.19 -2.81 5.11
N GLY A 36 -35.13 -2.20 5.83
CA GLY A 36 -35.21 -0.76 6.10
C GLY A 36 -34.08 -0.25 7.01
N LEU A 37 -32.84 -0.59 6.68
CA LEU A 37 -31.63 -0.09 7.32
C LEU A 37 -30.66 0.28 6.21
N THR A 38 -30.56 1.57 5.95
CA THR A 38 -29.46 2.20 5.22
C THR A 38 -28.16 2.05 6.05
N TYR A 39 -27.67 0.83 6.23
CA TYR A 39 -26.42 0.52 6.91
C TYR A 39 -25.39 0.04 5.88
N ASN A 40 -24.67 1.03 5.35
CA ASN A 40 -23.30 0.98 4.83
C ASN A 40 -22.84 -0.34 4.19
N ILE A 41 -23.26 -0.58 2.95
CA ILE A 41 -22.68 -1.56 2.01
C ILE A 41 -21.20 -1.26 1.65
N ASN A 42 -20.55 -0.27 2.30
CA ASN A 42 -19.15 0.09 2.06
C ASN A 42 -18.14 -0.48 3.08
N LYS A 43 -18.56 -1.34 4.03
CA LYS A 43 -17.63 -1.90 5.03
C LYS A 43 -17.04 -3.26 4.65
N ASP A 44 -17.58 -3.92 3.62
CA ASP A 44 -17.21 -5.30 3.23
C ASP A 44 -16.13 -5.39 2.13
N PHE A 45 -15.35 -4.33 1.89
CA PHE A 45 -14.20 -4.37 0.97
C PHE A 45 -12.96 -3.61 1.48
N ILE A 46 -12.69 -3.66 2.78
CA ILE A 46 -11.36 -3.41 3.33
C ILE A 46 -10.83 -4.76 3.80
N MET A 47 -10.16 -5.49 2.91
CA MET A 47 -9.44 -6.69 3.31
C MET A 47 -8.27 -6.27 4.20
N GLU A 48 -8.30 -6.68 5.47
CA GLU A 48 -7.19 -6.46 6.38
C GLU A 48 -5.92 -7.09 5.79
N LYS A 49 -4.87 -6.28 5.66
CA LYS A 49 -3.59 -6.69 5.09
C LYS A 49 -2.71 -7.30 6.16
N GLN A 50 -2.13 -8.45 5.86
CA GLN A 50 -1.09 -9.03 6.68
C GLN A 50 0.20 -8.23 6.51
N ILE A 51 0.79 -7.77 7.61
CA ILE A 51 2.14 -7.19 7.59
C ILE A 51 3.13 -8.27 7.96
N ILE A 52 4.05 -8.54 7.04
CA ILE A 52 5.19 -9.41 7.30
C ILE A 52 6.49 -8.61 7.18
N TYR A 53 7.51 -9.08 7.88
CA TYR A 53 8.83 -8.46 7.84
C TYR A 53 9.77 -9.36 7.06
N TYR A 54 10.59 -8.76 6.21
CA TYR A 54 11.70 -9.45 5.58
C TYR A 54 12.75 -9.85 6.63
N TYR A 55 13.30 -11.05 6.45
CA TYR A 55 14.44 -11.56 7.20
C TYR A 55 15.53 -11.96 6.21
N THR A 56 16.77 -11.56 6.45
CA THR A 56 17.94 -11.98 5.66
C THR A 56 18.20 -13.47 5.83
N GLN A 57 19.08 -14.04 5.00
CA GLN A 57 19.49 -15.43 5.12
C GLN A 57 20.12 -15.76 6.49
N GLU A 58 20.77 -14.78 7.12
CA GLU A 58 21.34 -14.89 8.47
C GLU A 58 20.29 -14.67 9.59
N GLY A 59 19.02 -14.51 9.24
CA GLY A 59 17.93 -14.33 10.21
C GLY A 59 17.82 -12.93 10.81
N LYS A 60 18.49 -11.91 10.23
CA LYS A 60 18.35 -10.52 10.67
C LYS A 60 17.13 -9.87 10.04
N CYS A 61 16.49 -8.96 10.76
CA CYS A 61 15.35 -8.21 10.25
C CYS A 61 15.70 -6.72 10.17
N PRO A 62 16.13 -6.21 9.00
CA PRO A 62 16.61 -4.83 8.86
C PRO A 62 15.60 -3.76 9.30
N TYR A 63 14.30 -3.99 9.08
CA TYR A 63 13.26 -3.12 9.61
C TYR A 63 13.26 -3.08 11.14
N LYS A 64 13.28 -4.23 11.82
CA LYS A 64 13.24 -4.30 13.28
C LYS A 64 14.52 -3.77 13.89
N ASP A 65 15.66 -4.08 13.30
CA ASP A 65 16.97 -3.55 13.71
C ASP A 65 16.97 -2.02 13.67
N TRP A 66 16.43 -1.42 12.60
CA TRP A 66 16.25 0.03 12.52
C TRP A 66 15.24 0.55 13.56
N PHE A 67 14.06 -0.07 13.66
CA PHE A 67 12.96 0.39 14.50
C PHE A 67 13.32 0.39 15.99
N ASN A 68 14.01 -0.65 16.45
CA ASN A 68 14.41 -0.82 17.84
C ASN A 68 15.46 0.21 18.29
N ASN A 69 16.16 0.85 17.36
CA ASN A 69 17.13 1.92 17.64
C ASN A 69 16.50 3.33 17.72
N LEU A 70 15.17 3.45 17.56
CA LEU A 70 14.46 4.72 17.64
C LEU A 70 13.96 5.00 19.06
N ASP A 71 13.80 6.29 19.38
CA ASP A 71 13.11 6.70 20.60
C ASP A 71 11.68 6.13 20.66
N THR A 72 11.23 5.74 21.84
CA THR A 72 9.90 5.13 22.06
C THR A 72 8.76 5.99 21.51
N SER A 73 8.86 7.32 21.61
CA SER A 73 7.83 8.23 21.08
C SER A 73 7.72 8.19 19.55
N ILE A 74 8.83 7.91 18.86
CA ILE A 74 8.90 7.74 17.41
C ILE A 74 8.38 6.37 17.01
N GLN A 75 8.79 5.32 17.74
CA GLN A 75 8.27 3.95 17.57
C GLN A 75 6.74 3.92 17.60
N LEU A 76 6.12 4.52 18.62
CA LEU A 76 4.65 4.59 18.75
C LEU A 76 3.96 5.27 17.56
N ARG A 77 4.59 6.28 16.95
CA ARG A 77 4.03 6.97 15.77
C ARG A 77 4.14 6.10 14.53
N ILE A 78 5.25 5.38 14.38
CA ILE A 78 5.47 4.44 13.28
C ILE A 78 4.52 3.25 13.41
N ASP A 79 4.34 2.69 14.60
CA ASP A 79 3.40 1.57 14.83
C ASP A 79 1.98 1.96 14.45
N LYS A 80 1.49 3.11 14.93
CA LYS A 80 0.19 3.65 14.52
C LYS A 80 0.06 3.81 13.01
N ARG A 81 1.17 4.06 12.32
CA ARG A 81 1.20 4.16 10.86
C ARG A 81 1.12 2.80 10.18
N VAL A 82 1.80 1.79 10.73
CA VAL A 82 1.73 0.38 10.29
C VAL A 82 0.35 -0.22 10.57
N GLU A 83 -0.30 0.11 11.69
CA GLU A 83 -1.69 -0.30 11.95
C GLU A 83 -2.66 0.25 10.90
N LYS A 84 -2.49 1.51 10.48
CA LYS A 84 -3.27 2.06 9.37
C LYS A 84 -2.99 1.31 8.07
N LEU A 85 -1.74 0.92 7.82
CA LEU A 85 -1.37 0.13 6.65
C LEU A 85 -2.04 -1.26 6.66
N ARG A 86 -2.17 -1.92 7.81
CA ARG A 86 -2.97 -3.16 7.98
C ARG A 86 -4.42 -2.96 7.55
N ALA A 87 -5.02 -1.83 7.91
CA ALA A 87 -6.36 -1.48 7.47
C ALA A 87 -6.45 -1.01 6.00
N GLY A 88 -5.40 -1.21 5.18
CA GLY A 88 -5.36 -0.75 3.80
C GLY A 88 -5.26 0.77 3.64
N LEU A 89 -4.99 1.51 4.72
CA LEU A 89 -4.87 2.98 4.70
C LEU A 89 -3.41 3.39 4.50
N TYR A 90 -3.02 3.47 3.23
CA TYR A 90 -1.64 3.77 2.84
C TYR A 90 -1.18 5.17 3.14
N GLY A 91 -2.06 6.14 3.35
CA GLY A 91 -1.69 7.56 3.57
C GLY A 91 -0.67 8.07 2.54
N ASP A 92 0.29 8.89 2.97
CA ASP A 92 1.37 9.32 2.08
C ASP A 92 2.34 8.18 1.76
N ASN A 93 2.38 7.79 0.48
CA ASN A 93 3.20 6.71 -0.05
C ASN A 93 3.52 6.98 -1.53
N LYS A 94 4.56 6.34 -2.07
CA LYS A 94 4.94 6.48 -3.48
C LYS A 94 5.67 5.25 -4.00
N PRO A 95 5.40 4.78 -5.24
CA PRO A 95 6.27 3.83 -5.92
C PRO A 95 7.68 4.37 -6.10
N LEU A 96 8.69 3.53 -5.92
CA LEU A 96 10.08 3.86 -6.25
C LEU A 96 10.30 3.78 -7.77
N GLN A 97 11.11 4.68 -8.31
CA GLN A 97 11.43 4.64 -9.74
C GLN A 97 12.35 3.46 -10.05
N LYS A 98 12.03 2.70 -11.10
CA LYS A 98 12.81 1.54 -11.57
C LYS A 98 12.97 0.46 -10.48
N SER A 99 11.93 0.22 -9.69
CA SER A 99 11.89 -0.76 -8.61
C SER A 99 10.46 -1.26 -8.43
N GLU A 100 10.30 -2.50 -7.99
CA GLU A 100 9.00 -3.07 -7.61
C GLU A 100 8.52 -2.57 -6.23
N LEU A 101 9.40 -1.90 -5.49
CA LEU A 101 9.12 -1.42 -4.15
C LEU A 101 8.41 -0.06 -4.15
N SER A 102 7.71 0.19 -3.06
CA SER A 102 7.14 1.49 -2.71
C SER A 102 7.73 2.02 -1.40
N GLU A 103 7.68 3.33 -1.21
CA GLU A 103 8.03 3.99 0.05
C GLU A 103 6.78 4.50 0.76
N LEU A 104 6.67 4.20 2.06
CA LEU A 104 5.71 4.82 2.97
C LEU A 104 6.37 6.03 3.62
N ARG A 105 5.73 7.19 3.51
CA ARG A 105 6.34 8.47 3.89
C ARG A 105 5.73 9.02 5.18
N MET A 106 6.61 9.49 6.05
CA MET A 106 6.31 10.04 7.37
C MET A 106 7.13 11.30 7.59
N ASP A 107 6.49 12.46 7.47
CA ASP A 107 7.15 13.77 7.56
C ASP A 107 7.10 14.35 8.99
N PHE A 108 7.54 13.54 9.95
CA PHE A 108 7.79 13.97 11.33
C PHE A 108 9.19 13.57 11.77
N GLY A 109 9.71 14.24 12.81
CA GLY A 109 11.07 14.00 13.29
C GLY A 109 12.10 14.21 12.16
N ALA A 110 12.97 13.22 11.95
CA ALA A 110 13.99 13.24 10.90
C ALA A 110 13.46 12.99 9.48
N GLY A 111 12.15 12.75 9.31
CA GLY A 111 11.55 12.33 8.05
C GLY A 111 11.85 10.87 7.77
N TYR A 112 10.90 9.98 8.09
CA TYR A 112 11.09 8.53 8.04
C TYR A 112 10.46 7.94 6.78
N ARG A 113 11.08 6.89 6.25
CA ARG A 113 10.62 6.12 5.08
C ARG A 113 10.70 4.64 5.37
N ILE A 114 9.62 3.91 5.10
CA ILE A 114 9.61 2.44 5.12
C ILE A 114 9.48 1.95 3.69
N TYR A 115 10.39 1.08 3.25
CA TYR A 115 10.35 0.49 1.91
C TYR A 115 9.65 -0.86 1.99
N TYR A 116 8.65 -1.05 1.13
CA TYR A 116 7.75 -2.20 1.19
C TYR A 116 7.37 -2.71 -0.20
N TYR A 117 6.94 -3.96 -0.24
CA TYR A 117 6.30 -4.58 -1.41
C TYR A 117 4.87 -4.98 -1.06
N ASP A 118 3.92 -4.70 -1.95
CA ASP A 118 2.49 -4.97 -1.75
C ASP A 118 2.02 -6.10 -2.66
N LEU A 119 1.58 -7.20 -2.05
CA LEU A 119 1.07 -8.41 -2.70
C LEU A 119 -0.48 -8.46 -2.68
N GLY A 120 -1.15 -7.35 -2.43
CA GLY A 120 -2.61 -7.27 -2.37
C GLY A 120 -3.14 -7.54 -0.97
N THR A 121 -3.09 -8.76 -0.47
CA THR A 121 -3.53 -9.08 0.91
C THR A 121 -2.38 -9.08 1.93
N THR A 122 -1.14 -8.99 1.45
CA THR A 122 0.07 -8.99 2.29
C THR A 122 0.96 -7.82 1.90
N VAL A 123 1.56 -7.18 2.90
CA VAL A 123 2.61 -6.16 2.70
C VAL A 123 3.88 -6.61 3.40
N VAL A 124 4.97 -6.65 2.63
CA VAL A 124 6.29 -7.04 3.12
C VAL A 124 7.11 -5.79 3.41
N LEU A 125 7.57 -5.63 4.65
CA LEU A 125 8.44 -4.52 5.06
C LEU A 125 9.91 -4.98 5.02
N PHE A 126 10.74 -4.25 4.27
CA PHE A 126 12.14 -4.63 4.05
C PHE A 126 13.10 -3.93 5.00
N ILE A 127 13.22 -2.62 4.81
CA ILE A 127 14.11 -1.74 5.54
C ILE A 127 13.45 -0.37 5.64
N ALA A 128 13.91 0.43 6.59
CA ALA A 128 13.47 1.79 6.76
C ALA A 128 14.67 2.70 7.09
N GLY A 129 14.45 4.00 7.02
CA GLY A 129 15.49 4.99 7.27
C GLY A 129 14.93 6.35 7.62
N SER A 130 15.79 7.20 8.16
CA SER A 130 15.53 8.58 8.52
C SER A 130 16.48 9.49 7.77
N ASN A 131 15.98 10.59 7.18
CA ASN A 131 16.74 11.59 6.39
C ASN A 131 16.97 11.24 4.91
N LYS A 132 16.96 12.29 4.07
CA LYS A 132 17.14 12.24 2.62
C LYS A 132 18.57 11.88 2.19
N LYS A 133 19.58 12.22 3.00
CA LYS A 133 21.01 12.00 2.64
C LYS A 133 21.34 10.51 2.44
N ASP A 134 20.76 9.64 3.26
CA ASP A 134 20.97 8.19 3.19
C ASP A 134 19.88 7.45 2.39
N GLN A 135 18.93 8.19 1.81
CA GLN A 135 17.79 7.61 1.09
C GLN A 135 18.27 6.75 -0.08
N LYS A 136 19.22 7.25 -0.88
CA LYS A 136 19.74 6.51 -2.04
C LYS A 136 20.36 5.17 -1.64
N LYS A 137 21.18 5.16 -0.58
CA LYS A 137 21.81 3.95 -0.06
C LYS A 137 20.76 2.97 0.48
N THR A 138 19.77 3.48 1.20
CA THR A 138 18.70 2.66 1.76
C THR A 138 17.82 2.05 0.66
N ILE A 139 17.51 2.80 -0.40
CA ILE A 139 16.79 2.29 -1.58
C ILE A 139 17.60 1.18 -2.27
N GLN A 140 18.91 1.37 -2.46
CA GLN A 140 19.76 0.32 -3.03
C GLN A 140 19.71 -0.96 -2.18
N GLN A 141 19.84 -0.81 -0.87
CA GLN A 141 19.77 -1.95 0.05
C GLN A 141 18.38 -2.63 0.03
N ALA A 142 17.31 -1.84 -0.05
CA ALA A 142 15.95 -2.36 -0.14
C ALA A 142 15.75 -3.22 -1.40
N ASN A 143 16.29 -2.80 -2.55
CA ASN A 143 16.22 -3.59 -3.78
C ASN A 143 17.02 -4.90 -3.66
N ILE A 144 18.21 -4.87 -3.06
CA ILE A 144 18.99 -6.10 -2.80
C ILE A 144 18.19 -7.09 -1.94
N TYR A 145 17.52 -6.61 -0.89
CA TYR A 145 16.68 -7.45 -0.06
C TYR A 145 15.42 -7.95 -0.76
N PHE A 146 14.88 -7.16 -1.68
CA PHE A 146 13.76 -7.59 -2.53
C PHE A 146 14.19 -8.71 -3.46
N ASP A 147 15.33 -8.58 -4.13
CA ASP A 147 15.85 -9.62 -5.02
C ASP A 147 16.08 -10.93 -4.26
N ASP A 148 16.71 -10.87 -3.09
CA ASP A 148 16.86 -12.04 -2.19
C ASP A 148 15.51 -12.66 -1.80
N TYR A 149 14.54 -11.82 -1.40
CA TYR A 149 13.20 -12.29 -1.04
C TYR A 149 12.52 -13.02 -2.20
N ILE A 150 12.58 -12.46 -3.41
CA ILE A 150 12.01 -13.08 -4.60
C ILE A 150 12.72 -14.39 -4.96
N GLU A 151 14.04 -14.45 -4.85
CA GLU A 151 14.81 -15.68 -5.10
C GLU A 151 14.43 -16.81 -4.14
N ARG A 152 14.17 -16.49 -2.86
CA ARG A 152 13.81 -17.48 -1.84
C ARG A 152 12.32 -17.83 -1.76
N THR A 153 11.46 -17.09 -2.48
CA THR A 153 10.00 -17.32 -2.49
C THR A 153 9.45 -17.86 -3.81
N LYS A 154 10.32 -18.02 -4.82
CA LYS A 154 10.05 -18.82 -6.01
C LYS A 154 10.01 -20.31 -5.69
#